data_AF-A0A2C1YW52-F1
#
_entry.id   AF-A0A2C1YW52-F1
#
_cell.length_a   1.000
_cell.length_b   1.000
_cell.length_c   1.000
_cell.angle_alpha   90.00
_cell.angle_beta   90.00
_cell.angle_gamma   90.00
#
_symmetry.space_group_name_H-M   'P 1'
#
loop_
_entity.id
_entity.type
_entity.pdbx_description
1 polymer ?
#
loop_
_entity_poly.entity_id
_entity_poly.type
_entity_poly.pdbx_seq_one_letter_code
_entity_poly.pdbx_strand_id
1 'polypeptide(L)'
;MSFFLDKIEDILSYLLYGFCIILFPNKNKAGIICYSKKTFRQVGEPQSEVVIRGPREGFVEVIRTNVAMIRSRLPSTNLKIRFKKIGSESKTFTAIIYMENKVPKDTLQKIIDRINSIKLENTHDSGTIERLLENHPLSLFPHIITTERPDKLTSDISDGRIAIPLDGSPHALILPSTLKMFLQASEDYYERFWLGVTLRAVRFFALLIALLLPSSLN
;
A
#
# COMPACT_ATOMS: atom_id res chain seq x y z
N MET A 1 -28.64 1.22 -17.34
CA MET A 1 -27.44 2.06 -17.17
C MET A 1 -27.10 2.63 -18.55
N SER A 2 -27.29 3.93 -18.75
CA SER A 2 -27.15 4.57 -20.08
C SER A 2 -25.70 4.54 -20.55
N PHE A 3 -25.45 3.99 -21.74
CA PHE A 3 -24.13 3.91 -22.40
C PHE A 3 -23.73 5.21 -23.13
N PHE A 4 -24.56 6.24 -23.07
CA PHE A 4 -24.40 7.48 -23.85
C PHE A 4 -23.99 8.65 -22.96
N LEU A 5 -22.92 9.34 -23.37
CA LEU A 5 -22.46 10.60 -22.79
C LEU A 5 -22.84 11.76 -23.71
N ASP A 6 -23.25 12.86 -23.09
CA ASP A 6 -23.66 14.08 -23.78
C ASP A 6 -22.67 15.24 -23.52
N LYS A 7 -21.84 15.17 -22.46
CA LYS A 7 -20.89 16.22 -22.07
C LYS A 7 -19.47 15.93 -22.55
N ILE A 8 -18.83 16.96 -23.09
CA ILE A 8 -17.44 16.89 -23.59
C ILE A 8 -16.46 16.60 -22.45
N GLU A 9 -16.67 17.16 -21.25
CA GLU A 9 -15.82 16.92 -20.08
C GLU A 9 -15.82 15.45 -19.66
N ASP A 10 -16.99 14.82 -19.66
CA ASP A 10 -17.12 13.40 -19.35
C ASP A 10 -16.43 12.57 -20.43
N ILE A 11 -16.67 12.86 -21.72
CA ILE A 11 -16.01 12.23 -22.86
C ILE A 11 -14.48 12.31 -22.74
N LEU A 12 -13.93 13.50 -22.49
CA LEU A 12 -12.49 13.70 -22.31
C LEU A 12 -11.95 12.91 -21.12
N SER A 13 -12.69 12.86 -20.01
CA SER A 13 -12.27 12.08 -18.85
C SER A 13 -12.15 10.60 -19.18
N TYR A 14 -13.16 10.00 -19.83
CA TYR A 14 -13.11 8.60 -20.23
C TYR A 14 -12.02 8.32 -21.27
N LEU A 15 -11.78 9.26 -22.20
CA LEU A 15 -10.68 9.15 -23.16
C LEU A 15 -9.32 9.10 -22.45
N LEU A 16 -9.11 9.99 -21.47
CA LEU A 16 -7.88 10.03 -20.64
C LEU A 16 -7.70 8.78 -19.78
N TYR A 17 -8.79 8.14 -19.35
CA TYR A 17 -8.73 6.85 -18.65
C TYR A 17 -8.51 5.64 -19.57
N GLY A 18 -8.35 5.85 -20.89
CA GLY A 18 -8.06 4.81 -21.87
C GLY A 18 -9.29 4.03 -22.34
N PHE A 19 -10.46 4.66 -22.32
CA PHE A 19 -11.67 4.11 -22.93
C PHE A 19 -11.72 4.47 -24.42
N CYS A 20 -12.28 3.58 -25.24
CA CYS A 20 -12.55 3.87 -26.64
C CYS A 20 -13.91 4.58 -26.74
N ILE A 21 -13.96 5.70 -27.45
CA ILE A 21 -15.17 6.51 -27.59
C ILE A 21 -15.63 6.47 -29.04
N ILE A 22 -16.89 6.09 -29.26
CA ILE A 22 -17.55 6.17 -30.56
C ILE A 22 -18.44 7.40 -30.56
N LEU A 23 -18.15 8.35 -31.45
CA LEU A 23 -18.98 9.53 -31.65
C LEU A 23 -20.05 9.23 -32.70
N PHE A 24 -21.32 9.51 -32.36
CA PHE A 24 -22.43 9.42 -33.30
C PHE A 24 -22.82 10.84 -33.77
N PRO A 25 -22.30 11.31 -34.93
CA PRO A 25 -22.47 12.69 -35.38
C PRO A 25 -23.95 13.09 -35.53
N ASN A 26 -24.82 12.14 -35.91
CA ASN A 26 -26.25 12.42 -36.12
C ASN A 26 -27.09 12.49 -34.83
N LYS A 27 -26.51 12.22 -33.65
CA LYS A 27 -27.26 12.19 -32.38
C LYS A 27 -26.71 13.09 -31.28
N ASN A 28 -25.63 13.84 -31.53
CA ASN A 28 -24.89 14.59 -30.49
C ASN A 28 -24.59 13.74 -29.25
N LYS A 29 -24.33 12.44 -29.47
CA LYS A 29 -24.14 11.44 -28.41
C LYS A 29 -22.86 10.67 -28.64
N ALA A 30 -22.15 10.39 -27.56
CA ALA A 30 -20.98 9.52 -27.58
C ALA A 30 -21.31 8.20 -26.89
N GLY A 31 -21.01 7.07 -27.54
CA GLY A 31 -21.02 5.76 -26.91
C GLY A 31 -19.65 5.42 -26.33
N ILE A 32 -19.62 4.84 -25.13
CA ILE A 32 -18.37 4.36 -24.50
C ILE A 32 -18.21 2.87 -24.80
N ILE A 33 -17.06 2.47 -25.34
CA ILE A 33 -16.63 1.07 -25.37
C ILE A 33 -15.47 0.90 -24.38
N CYS A 34 -15.70 0.04 -23.39
CA CYS A 34 -14.64 -0.41 -22.49
C CYS A 34 -13.67 -1.31 -23.26
N TYR A 35 -12.58 -0.75 -23.77
CA TYR A 35 -11.41 -1.51 -24.19
C TYR A 35 -10.16 -0.95 -23.52
N SER A 36 -10.10 -1.08 -22.20
CA SER A 36 -8.87 -0.83 -21.46
C SER A 36 -8.25 -2.18 -21.10
N LYS A 37 -7.52 -2.78 -22.04
CA LYS A 37 -6.55 -3.82 -21.69
C LYS A 37 -5.31 -3.11 -21.15
N LYS A 38 -5.42 -2.49 -19.98
CA LYS A 38 -4.22 -2.12 -19.22
C LYS A 38 -3.50 -3.44 -18.90
N THR A 39 -2.39 -3.68 -19.59
CA THR A 39 -1.48 -4.76 -19.23
C THR A 39 -0.78 -4.34 -17.96
N PHE A 40 -1.45 -4.56 -16.84
CA PHE A 40 -0.79 -4.49 -15.54
C PHE A 40 0.17 -5.65 -15.43
N ARG A 41 1.25 -5.43 -14.69
CA ARG A 41 2.14 -6.50 -14.29
C ARG A 41 1.30 -7.64 -13.71
N GLN A 42 1.48 -8.85 -14.22
CA GLN A 42 0.89 -10.02 -13.58
C GLN A 42 1.49 -10.17 -12.19
N VAL A 43 0.69 -10.66 -11.25
CA VAL A 43 1.17 -10.99 -9.90
C VAL A 43 2.36 -11.92 -10.05
N GLY A 44 3.51 -11.50 -9.54
CA GLY A 44 4.78 -12.19 -9.68
C GLY A 44 5.67 -11.89 -8.48
N GLU A 45 6.95 -12.25 -8.56
CA GLU A 45 7.85 -12.13 -7.41
C GLU A 45 8.14 -10.66 -7.02
N PRO A 46 8.08 -10.30 -5.72
CA PRO A 46 8.48 -8.97 -5.28
C PRO A 46 9.93 -8.73 -5.68
N GLN A 47 10.23 -7.58 -6.27
CA GLN A 47 11.59 -7.26 -6.72
C GLN A 47 12.44 -6.77 -5.56
N SER A 48 11.83 -6.06 -4.62
CA SER A 48 12.53 -5.44 -3.48
C SER A 48 12.62 -6.36 -2.26
N GLU A 49 11.73 -7.37 -2.16
CA GLU A 49 11.64 -8.30 -1.02
C GLU A 49 11.66 -9.78 -1.45
N VAL A 50 12.69 -10.19 -2.17
CA VAL A 50 12.86 -11.61 -2.57
C VAL A 50 13.11 -12.47 -1.34
N VAL A 51 12.41 -13.60 -1.25
CA VAL A 51 12.62 -14.60 -0.20
C VAL A 51 12.96 -15.97 -0.72
N ILE A 52 13.75 -16.69 0.08
CA ILE A 52 14.13 -18.08 -0.16
C ILE A 52 12.98 -19.00 0.27
N ARG A 53 12.23 -18.62 1.31
CA ARG A 53 11.10 -19.38 1.86
C ARG A 53 9.87 -18.52 2.10
N GLY A 54 8.70 -19.08 1.79
CA GLY A 54 7.40 -18.43 1.93
C GLY A 54 6.76 -18.04 0.58
N PRO A 55 5.57 -17.42 0.60
CA PRO A 55 4.89 -16.94 -0.58
C PRO A 55 5.73 -15.92 -1.32
N ARG A 56 5.82 -16.11 -2.64
CA ARG A 56 6.58 -15.25 -3.55
C ARG A 56 5.66 -14.31 -4.32
N GLU A 57 4.41 -14.14 -3.91
CA GLU A 57 3.53 -13.16 -4.57
C GLU A 57 3.86 -11.77 -4.04
N GLY A 58 4.05 -10.82 -4.96
CA GLY A 58 4.16 -9.40 -4.68
C GLY A 58 2.89 -8.64 -5.08
N PHE A 59 2.66 -7.50 -4.45
CA PHE A 59 1.67 -6.53 -4.89
C PHE A 59 2.00 -5.99 -6.29
N VAL A 60 0.97 -5.48 -6.94
CA VAL A 60 1.02 -4.87 -8.27
C VAL A 60 0.50 -3.44 -8.19
N GLU A 61 0.57 -2.68 -9.27
CA GLU A 61 0.15 -1.27 -9.27
C GLU A 61 -1.38 -1.11 -9.15
N VAL A 62 -2.15 -2.18 -9.33
CA VAL A 62 -3.62 -2.14 -9.29
C VAL A 62 -4.13 -2.37 -7.87
N ILE A 63 -4.71 -1.34 -7.27
CA ILE A 63 -5.21 -1.43 -5.88
C ILE A 63 -6.29 -2.50 -5.71
N ARG A 64 -7.16 -2.69 -6.70
CA ARG A 64 -8.23 -3.70 -6.64
C ARG A 64 -7.66 -5.11 -6.56
N THR A 65 -6.59 -5.39 -7.29
CA THR A 65 -5.89 -6.67 -7.26
C THR A 65 -5.22 -6.86 -5.89
N ASN A 66 -4.52 -5.85 -5.39
CA ASN A 66 -3.88 -5.90 -4.07
C ASN A 66 -4.89 -6.15 -2.94
N VAL A 67 -6.03 -5.45 -2.96
CA VAL A 67 -7.12 -5.67 -2.00
C VAL A 67 -7.66 -7.09 -2.08
N ALA A 68 -7.79 -7.66 -3.29
CA ALA A 68 -8.22 -9.05 -3.45
C ALA A 68 -7.21 -10.04 -2.86
N MET A 69 -5.90 -9.83 -3.06
CA MET A 69 -4.85 -10.64 -2.44
C MET A 69 -4.95 -10.63 -0.91
N ILE A 70 -5.15 -9.43 -0.32
CA ILE A 70 -5.30 -9.27 1.13
C ILE A 70 -6.54 -10.00 1.65
N ARG A 71 -7.69 -9.83 0.99
CA ARG A 71 -8.95 -10.50 1.39
C ARG A 71 -8.88 -12.02 1.29
N SER A 72 -8.18 -12.53 0.28
CA SER A 72 -7.98 -13.97 0.09
C SER A 72 -7.17 -14.58 1.24
N ARG A 73 -6.13 -13.85 1.69
CA ARG A 73 -5.25 -14.28 2.80
C ARG A 73 -5.87 -14.08 4.18
N LEU A 74 -6.72 -13.07 4.36
CA LEU A 74 -7.36 -12.75 5.64
C LEU A 74 -8.90 -12.72 5.51
N PRO A 75 -9.55 -13.90 5.38
CA PRO A 75 -11.00 -14.01 5.26
C PRO A 75 -11.67 -13.78 6.63
N SER A 76 -11.80 -12.52 7.04
CA SER A 76 -12.41 -12.13 8.31
C SER A 76 -13.45 -11.02 8.13
N THR A 77 -14.54 -11.09 8.88
CA THR A 77 -15.56 -10.01 8.96
C THR A 77 -15.06 -8.77 9.71
N ASN A 78 -14.00 -8.92 10.50
CA ASN A 78 -13.34 -7.84 11.22
C ASN A 78 -12.36 -7.07 10.33
N LEU A 79 -11.98 -7.60 9.17
CA LEU A 79 -11.18 -6.87 8.19
C LEU A 79 -12.03 -5.75 7.58
N LYS A 80 -11.67 -4.50 7.87
CA LYS A 80 -12.30 -3.32 7.30
C LYS A 80 -11.41 -2.70 6.25
N ILE A 81 -12.03 -2.29 5.16
CA ILE A 81 -11.39 -1.66 4.00
C ILE A 81 -12.19 -0.40 3.70
N ARG A 82 -11.56 0.78 3.86
CA ARG A 82 -12.17 2.07 3.55
C ARG A 82 -11.47 2.69 2.35
N PHE A 83 -12.12 2.69 1.20
CA PHE A 83 -11.58 3.32 0.00
C PHE A 83 -11.66 4.85 0.11
N LYS A 84 -10.64 5.51 -0.44
CA LYS A 84 -10.55 6.97 -0.45
C LYS A 84 -9.82 7.45 -1.69
N LYS A 85 -10.07 8.70 -2.09
CA LYS A 85 -9.28 9.41 -3.10
C LYS A 85 -8.42 10.47 -2.41
N ILE A 86 -7.15 10.55 -2.79
CA ILE A 86 -6.19 11.55 -2.32
C ILE A 86 -5.74 12.38 -3.52
N GLY A 87 -5.51 13.68 -3.31
CA GLY A 87 -5.04 14.61 -4.35
C GLY A 87 -6.18 15.36 -5.05
N SER A 88 -5.96 16.64 -5.35
CA SER A 88 -6.94 17.52 -6.01
C SER A 88 -7.03 17.26 -7.51
N GLU A 89 -5.89 17.13 -8.21
CA GLU A 89 -5.88 16.85 -9.67
C GLU A 89 -5.73 15.37 -9.98
N SER A 90 -4.74 14.68 -9.37
CA SER A 90 -4.48 13.26 -9.68
C SER A 90 -5.57 12.30 -9.20
N LYS A 91 -6.34 12.68 -8.16
CA LYS A 91 -7.43 11.90 -7.54
C LYS A 91 -7.08 10.41 -7.34
N THR A 92 -5.85 10.15 -6.88
CA THR A 92 -5.28 8.82 -6.71
C THR A 92 -6.11 7.99 -5.74
N PHE A 93 -6.46 6.76 -6.12
CA PHE A 93 -7.20 5.85 -5.26
C PHE A 93 -6.29 5.24 -4.19
N THR A 94 -6.80 5.15 -2.97
CA THR A 94 -6.16 4.46 -1.86
C THR A 94 -7.20 3.69 -1.06
N ALA A 95 -6.75 2.83 -0.15
CA ALA A 95 -7.60 2.18 0.83
C ALA A 95 -6.93 2.24 2.20
N ILE A 96 -7.73 2.36 3.26
CA ILE A 96 -7.30 2.18 4.65
C ILE A 96 -7.79 0.81 5.09
N ILE A 97 -6.86 -0.09 5.41
CA ILE A 97 -7.13 -1.50 5.71
C ILE A 97 -6.67 -1.81 7.14
N TYR A 98 -7.54 -2.40 7.95
CA TYR A 98 -7.23 -2.75 9.34
C TYR A 98 -8.18 -3.83 9.89
N MET A 99 -7.82 -4.41 11.04
CA MET A 99 -8.69 -5.31 11.81
C MET A 99 -9.41 -4.53 12.91
N GLU A 100 -10.74 -4.38 12.79
CA GLU A 100 -11.58 -3.56 13.70
C GLU A 100 -11.41 -3.95 15.17
N ASN A 101 -11.26 -5.25 15.45
CA ASN A 101 -11.17 -5.76 16.81
C ASN A 101 -9.75 -5.68 17.41
N LYS A 102 -8.74 -5.29 16.64
CA LYS A 102 -7.34 -5.24 17.09
C LYS A 102 -6.71 -3.85 16.98
N VAL A 103 -7.19 -3.03 16.06
CA VAL A 103 -6.62 -1.71 15.81
C VAL A 103 -6.88 -0.76 17.00
N PRO A 104 -5.86 -0.02 17.49
CA PRO A 104 -6.09 1.05 18.45
C PRO A 104 -6.89 2.20 17.81
N LYS A 105 -8.08 2.49 18.34
CA LYS A 105 -9.01 3.48 17.76
C LYS A 105 -8.40 4.89 17.67
N ASP A 106 -7.67 5.31 18.68
CA ASP A 106 -7.03 6.64 18.71
C ASP A 106 -5.98 6.78 17.59
N THR A 107 -5.19 5.73 17.36
CA THR A 107 -4.19 5.68 16.30
C THR A 107 -4.85 5.67 14.93
N LEU A 108 -5.91 4.87 14.76
CA LEU A 108 -6.68 4.83 13.51
C LEU A 108 -7.25 6.21 13.18
N GLN A 109 -7.84 6.90 14.15
CA GLN A 109 -8.44 8.21 13.93
C GLN A 109 -7.40 9.25 13.51
N LYS A 110 -6.26 9.31 14.21
CA LYS A 110 -5.13 10.19 13.84
C LYS A 110 -4.65 9.96 12.41
N ILE A 111 -4.55 8.69 11.98
CA ILE A 111 -4.14 8.34 10.62
C ILE A 111 -5.21 8.77 9.61
N ILE A 112 -6.49 8.51 9.88
CA ILE A 112 -7.60 8.94 9.01
C ILE A 112 -7.60 10.46 8.84
N ASP A 113 -7.49 11.21 9.93
CA ASP A 113 -7.46 12.67 9.94
C ASP A 113 -6.25 13.19 9.16
N ARG A 114 -5.08 12.56 9.33
CA ARG A 114 -3.89 12.92 8.56
C ARG A 114 -4.09 12.69 7.07
N ILE A 115 -4.61 11.53 6.66
CA ILE A 115 -4.93 11.27 5.26
C ILE A 115 -5.98 12.25 4.73
N ASN A 116 -6.91 12.73 5.56
CA ASN A 116 -7.91 13.77 5.19
C ASN A 116 -7.26 15.14 4.98
N SER A 117 -6.21 15.45 5.73
CA SER A 117 -5.51 16.73 5.64
C SER A 117 -4.61 16.87 4.40
N ILE A 118 -4.26 15.74 3.76
CA ILE A 118 -3.39 15.72 2.57
C ILE A 118 -4.10 16.42 1.40
N LYS A 119 -3.63 17.62 1.07
CA LYS A 119 -3.97 18.37 -0.16
C LYS A 119 -2.74 18.37 -1.06
N LEU A 120 -2.76 17.49 -2.06
CA LEU A 120 -1.69 17.36 -3.06
C LEU A 120 -2.24 17.74 -4.42
N GLU A 121 -1.55 18.61 -5.15
CA GLU A 121 -1.93 18.96 -6.52
C GLU A 121 -1.65 17.80 -7.47
N ASN A 122 -0.45 17.21 -7.41
CA ASN A 122 -0.08 16.06 -8.24
C ASN A 122 0.63 14.96 -7.42
N THR A 123 0.11 13.73 -7.46
CA THR A 123 0.81 12.55 -6.92
C THR A 123 0.67 11.35 -7.83
N HIS A 124 1.82 10.84 -8.29
CA HIS A 124 1.94 9.59 -9.02
C HIS A 124 2.79 8.54 -8.28
N ASP A 125 3.40 8.88 -7.13
CA ASP A 125 4.35 8.02 -6.42
C ASP A 125 4.00 7.85 -4.93
N SER A 126 4.15 6.60 -4.44
CA SER A 126 3.91 6.22 -3.04
C SER A 126 4.89 6.88 -2.07
N GLY A 127 6.13 7.14 -2.48
CA GLY A 127 7.13 7.78 -1.62
C GLY A 127 6.76 9.21 -1.21
N THR A 128 5.99 9.92 -2.05
CA THR A 128 5.49 11.26 -1.72
C THR A 128 4.42 11.20 -0.63
N ILE A 129 3.52 10.22 -0.71
CA ILE A 129 2.45 10.03 0.28
C ILE A 129 3.03 9.52 1.60
N GLU A 130 4.03 8.64 1.56
CA GLU A 130 4.80 8.20 2.72
C GLU A 130 5.37 9.39 3.50
N ARG A 131 6.11 10.28 2.83
CA ARG A 131 6.67 11.49 3.47
C ARG A 131 5.63 12.39 4.14
N LEU A 132 4.44 12.51 3.54
CA LEU A 132 3.37 13.35 4.10
C LEU A 132 2.67 12.70 5.29
N LEU A 133 2.58 11.38 5.29
CA LEU A 133 2.08 10.61 6.42
C LEU A 133 3.09 10.54 7.57
N GLU A 134 4.37 10.77 7.31
CA GLU A 134 5.41 10.73 8.33
C GLU A 134 5.34 11.94 9.28
N ASN A 135 5.15 11.67 10.58
CA ASN A 135 4.97 12.69 11.61
C ASN A 135 6.28 13.40 11.99
N HIS A 136 7.40 12.65 11.99
CA HIS A 136 8.67 13.10 12.55
C HIS A 136 9.81 12.73 11.61
N PRO A 137 10.18 13.60 10.66
CA PRO A 137 11.30 13.34 9.75
C PRO A 137 12.65 13.26 10.50
N LEU A 138 12.71 13.76 11.73
CA LEU A 138 13.89 13.69 12.61
C LEU A 138 13.89 12.46 13.53
N SER A 139 12.90 11.56 13.42
CA SER A 139 12.89 10.32 14.19
C SER A 139 14.02 9.41 13.71
N LEU A 140 14.74 8.81 14.65
CA LEU A 140 15.78 7.82 14.36
C LEU A 140 15.22 6.55 13.68
N PHE A 141 13.91 6.32 13.79
CA PHE A 141 13.24 5.19 13.15
C PHE A 141 12.01 5.67 12.39
N PRO A 142 11.85 5.23 11.12
CA PRO A 142 10.71 5.65 10.32
C PRO A 142 9.43 5.07 10.91
N HIS A 143 8.38 5.88 10.98
CA HIS A 143 7.09 5.48 11.56
C HIS A 143 6.20 4.69 10.59
N ILE A 144 6.67 4.56 9.35
CA ILE A 144 6.01 3.90 8.23
C ILE A 144 6.97 2.84 7.71
N ILE A 145 6.43 1.67 7.38
CA ILE A 145 7.15 0.62 6.66
C ILE A 145 6.46 0.42 5.33
N THR A 146 7.23 0.39 4.25
CA THR A 146 6.78 -0.02 2.92
C THR A 146 6.93 -1.52 2.77
N THR A 147 5.99 -2.17 2.08
CA THR A 147 6.16 -3.56 1.68
C THR A 147 5.54 -3.83 0.32
N GLU A 148 6.22 -4.66 -0.47
CA GLU A 148 5.69 -5.25 -1.69
C GLU A 148 4.95 -6.57 -1.41
N ARG A 149 4.96 -7.05 -0.16
CA ARG A 149 4.54 -8.42 0.17
C ARG A 149 3.15 -8.48 0.81
N PRO A 150 2.17 -9.16 0.17
CA PRO A 150 0.84 -9.35 0.73
C PRO A 150 0.85 -10.16 2.02
N ASP A 151 1.72 -11.16 2.15
CA ASP A 151 1.78 -12.01 3.34
C ASP A 151 2.28 -11.24 4.57
N LYS A 152 3.36 -10.48 4.42
CA LYS A 152 3.88 -9.58 5.48
C LYS A 152 2.79 -8.61 5.95
N LEU A 153 2.15 -7.93 4.99
CA LEU A 153 1.10 -6.96 5.28
C LEU A 153 -0.09 -7.58 6.01
N THR A 154 -0.52 -8.80 5.64
CA THR A 154 -1.61 -9.46 6.36
C THR A 154 -1.25 -9.89 7.77
N SER A 155 0.00 -10.27 8.02
CA SER A 155 0.50 -10.55 9.37
C SER A 155 0.50 -9.27 10.21
N ASP A 156 1.00 -8.17 9.67
CA ASP A 156 1.04 -6.89 10.39
C ASP A 156 -0.36 -6.35 10.70
N ILE A 157 -1.31 -6.41 9.75
CA ILE A 157 -2.71 -6.07 10.03
C ILE A 157 -3.31 -6.97 11.12
N SER A 158 -2.95 -8.25 11.10
CA SER A 158 -3.38 -9.20 12.12
C SER A 158 -2.80 -8.90 13.49
N ASP A 159 -1.70 -8.15 13.59
CA ASP A 159 -1.13 -7.65 14.83
C ASP A 159 -1.73 -6.29 15.28
N GLY A 160 -2.77 -5.81 14.59
CA GLY A 160 -3.46 -4.56 14.92
C GLY A 160 -2.87 -3.32 14.24
N ARG A 161 -2.05 -3.51 13.20
CA ARG A 161 -1.55 -2.42 12.35
C ARG A 161 -2.56 -2.02 11.29
N ILE A 162 -2.32 -0.86 10.69
CA ILE A 162 -3.10 -0.26 9.61
C ILE A 162 -2.26 -0.28 8.36
N ALA A 163 -2.85 -0.72 7.25
CA ALA A 163 -2.20 -0.70 5.95
C ALA A 163 -2.89 0.29 5.01
N ILE A 164 -2.08 0.93 4.16
CA ILE A 164 -2.50 1.90 3.17
C ILE A 164 -1.87 1.54 1.82
N PRO A 165 -2.49 0.67 1.02
CA PRO A 165 -2.11 0.48 -0.37
C PRO A 165 -2.55 1.69 -1.22
N LEU A 166 -1.77 1.94 -2.27
CA LEU A 166 -1.94 3.06 -3.20
C LEU A 166 -2.11 2.53 -4.62
N ASP A 167 -3.06 3.09 -5.36
CA ASP A 167 -3.22 2.77 -6.78
C ASP A 167 -2.11 3.44 -7.58
N GLY A 168 -1.45 2.68 -8.45
CA GLY A 168 -0.25 3.09 -9.19
C GLY A 168 1.08 2.66 -8.55
N SER A 169 1.09 2.07 -7.36
CA SER A 169 2.31 1.60 -6.70
C SER A 169 2.24 0.11 -6.33
N PRO A 170 3.32 -0.67 -6.55
CA PRO A 170 3.41 -2.04 -6.06
C PRO A 170 3.76 -2.09 -4.55
N HIS A 171 3.86 -0.95 -3.86
CA HIS A 171 4.14 -0.89 -2.43
C HIS A 171 2.90 -0.48 -1.63
N ALA A 172 2.73 -1.10 -0.47
CA ALA A 172 1.75 -0.70 0.52
C ALA A 172 2.45 -0.16 1.78
N LEU A 173 1.86 0.87 2.40
CA LEU A 173 2.38 1.47 3.62
C LEU A 173 1.76 0.79 4.85
N ILE A 174 2.56 0.55 5.90
CA ILE A 174 2.13 -0.06 7.17
C ILE A 174 2.43 0.89 8.32
N LEU A 175 1.42 1.16 9.16
CA LEU A 175 1.48 2.10 10.27
C LEU A 175 0.72 1.60 11.52
N PRO A 176 1.13 2.02 12.74
CA PRO A 176 2.44 2.59 13.04
C PRO A 176 3.50 1.49 13.04
N SER A 177 4.69 1.77 12.52
CA SER A 177 5.83 0.88 12.66
C SER A 177 6.31 0.80 14.11
N THR A 178 7.05 -0.25 14.46
CA THR A 178 7.76 -0.38 15.75
C THR A 178 9.14 -0.97 15.51
N LEU A 179 10.08 -0.75 16.44
CA LEU A 179 11.44 -1.32 16.36
C LEU A 179 11.44 -2.83 16.10
N LYS A 180 10.49 -3.56 16.71
CA LYS A 180 10.31 -5.00 16.51
C LYS A 180 10.14 -5.38 15.03
N MET A 181 9.45 -4.55 14.24
CA MET A 181 9.19 -4.81 12.83
C MET A 181 10.45 -4.69 11.96
N PHE A 182 11.44 -3.90 12.39
CA PHE A 182 12.75 -3.81 11.72
C PHE A 182 13.68 -4.97 12.10
N LEU A 183 13.50 -5.52 13.30
CA LEU A 183 14.28 -6.68 13.78
C LEU A 183 13.72 -8.02 13.31
N GLN A 184 12.47 -8.06 12.83
CA GLN A 184 11.79 -9.24 12.33
C GLN A 184 11.79 -9.26 10.80
N ALA A 185 12.47 -10.27 10.23
CA ALA A 185 12.34 -10.54 8.81
C ALA A 185 11.05 -11.34 8.57
N SER A 186 10.43 -11.11 7.41
CA SER A 186 9.24 -11.86 7.00
C SER A 186 9.51 -13.37 6.90
N GLU A 187 10.75 -13.77 6.63
CA GLU A 187 11.21 -15.17 6.61
C GLU A 187 11.21 -15.83 8.00
N ASP A 188 11.38 -15.05 9.08
CA ASP A 188 11.44 -15.59 10.44
C ASP A 188 10.13 -16.29 10.85
N TYR A 189 9.02 -15.97 10.18
CA TYR A 189 7.71 -16.63 10.39
C TYR A 189 7.65 -18.04 9.79
N TYR A 190 8.50 -18.35 8.82
CA TYR A 190 8.54 -19.64 8.13
C TYR A 190 9.66 -20.56 8.64
N GLU A 191 10.53 -20.06 9.51
CA GLU A 191 11.62 -20.81 10.11
C GLU A 191 11.25 -21.48 11.44
N ARG A 192 12.05 -22.48 11.84
CA ARG A 192 11.90 -23.12 13.15
C ARG A 192 12.10 -22.10 14.26
N PHE A 193 11.27 -22.16 15.30
CA PHE A 193 11.29 -21.23 16.43
C PHE A 193 12.70 -20.93 16.97
N TRP A 194 13.52 -21.96 17.21
CA TRP A 194 14.89 -21.82 17.71
C TRP A 194 15.83 -21.09 16.75
N LEU A 195 15.68 -21.27 15.45
CA LEU A 195 16.46 -20.55 14.44
C LEU A 195 16.02 -19.08 14.37
N GLY A 196 14.70 -18.83 14.37
CA GLY A 196 14.15 -17.48 14.36
C GLY A 196 14.56 -16.64 15.58
N VAL A 197 14.61 -17.24 16.78
CA VAL A 197 15.08 -16.57 18.00
C VAL A 197 16.58 -16.24 17.92
N THR A 198 17.40 -17.18 17.46
CA THR A 198 18.85 -16.98 17.30
C THR A 198 19.15 -15.85 16.31
N LEU A 199 18.50 -15.85 15.14
CA LEU A 199 18.67 -14.79 14.14
C LEU A 199 18.22 -13.42 14.68
N ARG A 200 17.12 -13.38 15.42
CA ARG A 200 16.64 -12.14 16.06
C ARG A 200 17.62 -11.62 17.10
N ALA A 201 18.24 -12.49 17.88
CA ALA A 201 19.28 -12.11 18.84
C ALA A 201 20.50 -11.53 18.11
N VAL A 202 20.97 -12.17 17.03
CA VAL A 202 22.08 -11.66 16.21
C VAL A 202 21.76 -10.27 15.64
N ARG A 203 20.56 -10.05 15.07
CA ARG A 203 20.16 -8.72 14.56
C ARG A 203 20.11 -7.66 15.66
N PHE A 204 19.66 -8.04 16.86
CA PHE A 204 19.66 -7.13 18.01
C PHE A 204 21.09 -6.75 18.44
N PHE A 205 22.00 -7.72 18.54
CA PHE A 205 23.41 -7.43 18.83
C PHE A 205 24.08 -6.63 17.72
N ALA A 206 23.81 -6.93 16.45
CA ALA A 206 24.31 -6.15 15.32
C ALA A 206 23.80 -4.71 15.35
N LEU A 207 22.54 -4.48 15.73
CA LEU A 207 21.99 -3.15 15.93
C LEU A 207 22.67 -2.43 17.10
N LEU A 208 22.91 -3.10 18.23
CA LEU A 208 23.66 -2.53 19.35
C LEU A 208 25.08 -2.15 18.94
N ILE A 209 25.77 -3.03 18.21
CA ILE A 209 27.09 -2.78 17.64
C ILE A 209 27.02 -1.54 16.74
N ALA A 210 26.11 -1.47 15.77
CA ALA A 210 25.98 -0.33 14.86
C ALA A 210 25.68 1.00 15.58
N LEU A 211 24.95 0.96 16.70
CA LEU A 211 24.55 2.15 17.46
C LEU A 211 25.61 2.59 18.49
N LEU A 212 26.33 1.62 19.07
CA LEU A 212 27.39 1.82 20.07
C LEU A 212 28.79 1.93 19.49
N LEU A 213 28.96 1.69 18.18
CA LEU A 213 30.12 2.11 17.40
C LEU A 213 29.83 3.45 16.70
N PRO A 214 29.63 4.58 17.41
CA PRO A 214 29.67 5.86 16.74
C PRO A 214 31.12 6.11 16.31
N SER A 215 31.32 6.39 15.02
CA SER A 215 32.32 7.37 14.55
C SER A 215 33.72 7.35 15.20
N SER A 216 34.41 6.21 15.25
CA SER A 216 35.86 6.19 15.55
C SER A 216 36.74 5.89 14.32
N LEU A 217 36.15 5.87 13.13
CA LEU A 217 36.85 5.90 11.86
C LEU A 217 36.26 7.05 11.05
N ASN A 218 37.09 8.07 10.83
CA ASN A 218 36.82 9.28 10.04
C ASN A 218 36.20 8.97 8.67
#